data_AF-A0A439R8Q5-F1
#
_entry.id   AF-A0A439R8Q5-F1
#
_cell.length_a   1.000
_cell.length_b   1.000
_cell.length_c   1.000
_cell.angle_alpha   90.00
_cell.angle_beta   90.00
_cell.angle_gamma   90.00
#
_symmetry.space_group_name_H-M   'P 1'
#
loop_
_entity.id
_entity.type
_entity.pdbx_description
1 polymer ?
#
loop_
_entity_poly.entity_id
_entity_poly.type
_entity_poly.pdbx_seq_one_letter_code
_entity_poly.pdbx_strand_id
1 'polypeptide(L)'
;ESNGVTQSFIDKVTPLLNNPKVFGFFLTDEPDPTGRYHTQVSAANLKAESDWIHSHFPGAKTFITLMDMGSFTDSNYSNTYNPANTGIDYYGINPYPVRTTAVDFNYIDRAVAAALEAGIPQSAIVPVYQAFGGGGWTTNTGGSYVMPT
;
A
#
# COMPACT_ATOMS: atom_id res chain seq x y z
N GLU A 1 -2.79 -0.26 -11.73
CA GLU A 1 -2.03 -1.18 -12.62
C GLU A 1 -0.54 -1.09 -12.38
N SER A 2 -0.08 -0.01 -11.75
CA SER A 2 1.32 0.22 -11.36
C SER A 2 2.26 0.49 -12.53
N ASN A 3 1.70 0.61 -13.74
CA ASN A 3 2.43 0.77 -15.00
C ASN A 3 2.15 2.12 -15.67
N GLY A 4 1.48 3.03 -14.97
CA GLY A 4 1.11 4.35 -15.49
C GLY A 4 -0.22 4.33 -16.23
N VAL A 5 -0.53 5.43 -16.90
CA VAL A 5 -1.79 5.60 -17.65
C VAL A 5 -1.69 4.87 -19.00
N THR A 6 -1.74 3.54 -18.96
CA THR A 6 -1.80 2.70 -20.15
C THR A 6 -3.23 2.65 -20.71
N GLN A 7 -3.40 2.15 -21.93
CA GLN A 7 -4.75 1.89 -22.46
C GLN A 7 -5.51 0.89 -21.59
N SER A 8 -4.83 -0.14 -21.07
CA SER A 8 -5.43 -1.12 -20.14
C SER A 8 -5.93 -0.46 -18.86
N PHE A 9 -5.15 0.47 -18.29
CA PHE A 9 -5.58 1.26 -17.14
C PHE A 9 -6.83 2.07 -17.47
N ILE A 10 -6.82 2.83 -18.57
CA ILE A 10 -7.95 3.65 -19.03
C ILE A 10 -9.21 2.78 -19.21
N ASP A 11 -9.08 1.63 -19.87
CA ASP A 11 -10.19 0.72 -20.16
C ASP A 11 -10.80 0.15 -18.88
N LYS A 12 -10.01 -0.04 -17.81
CA LYS A 12 -10.51 -0.52 -16.51
C LYS A 12 -11.27 0.55 -15.74
N VAL A 13 -10.80 1.80 -15.78
CA VAL A 13 -11.36 2.87 -14.93
C VAL A 13 -12.48 3.64 -15.63
N THR A 14 -12.41 3.85 -16.95
CA THR A 14 -13.40 4.59 -17.73
C THR A 14 -14.84 4.08 -17.58
N PRO A 15 -15.13 2.77 -17.49
CA PRO A 15 -16.49 2.27 -17.26
C PRO A 15 -17.12 2.74 -15.95
N LEU A 16 -16.32 3.24 -15.01
CA LEU A 16 -16.77 3.75 -13.72
C LEU A 16 -17.09 5.25 -13.75
N LEU A 17 -16.78 5.97 -14.83
CA LEU A 17 -16.97 7.42 -14.93
C LEU A 17 -18.42 7.82 -14.62
N ASN A 18 -18.56 8.95 -13.90
CA ASN A 18 -19.84 9.51 -13.46
C ASN A 18 -20.69 8.59 -12.57
N ASN A 19 -20.16 7.46 -12.11
CA ASN A 19 -20.87 6.62 -11.16
C ASN A 19 -20.78 7.25 -9.75
N PRO A 20 -21.88 7.75 -9.18
CA PRO A 20 -21.87 8.45 -7.89
C PRO A 20 -21.54 7.54 -6.71
N LYS A 21 -21.46 6.21 -6.92
CA LYS A 21 -21.10 5.23 -5.90
C LYS A 21 -19.59 4.98 -5.80
N VAL A 22 -18.78 5.57 -6.69
CA VAL A 22 -17.32 5.42 -6.67
C VAL A 22 -16.74 6.40 -5.67
N PHE A 23 -16.25 5.88 -4.55
CA PHE A 23 -15.48 6.67 -3.57
C PHE A 23 -14.01 6.83 -3.98
N GLY A 24 -13.41 5.79 -4.56
CA GLY A 24 -11.99 5.78 -4.85
C GLY A 24 -11.49 4.50 -5.49
N PHE A 25 -10.18 4.44 -5.69
CA PHE A 25 -9.48 3.41 -6.43
C PHE A 25 -8.29 2.88 -5.61
N PHE A 26 -8.27 1.57 -5.41
CA PHE A 26 -7.08 0.87 -4.94
C PHE A 26 -6.17 0.60 -6.14
N LEU A 27 -5.02 1.26 -6.20
CA LEU A 27 -4.16 1.23 -7.39
C LEU A 27 -3.24 0.02 -7.40
N THR A 28 -2.64 -0.33 -6.26
CA THR A 28 -1.61 -1.38 -6.15
C THR A 28 -1.47 -1.89 -4.73
N ASP A 29 -1.38 -3.21 -4.62
CA ASP A 29 -0.98 -3.90 -3.38
C ASP A 29 0.54 -4.01 -3.32
N GLU A 30 1.16 -3.49 -2.26
CA GLU A 30 2.60 -3.56 -1.98
C GLU A 30 3.50 -3.33 -3.22
N PRO A 31 3.43 -2.15 -3.87
CA PRO A 31 4.26 -1.86 -5.04
C PRO A 31 5.75 -2.01 -4.69
N ASP A 32 6.48 -2.82 -5.44
CA ASP A 32 7.92 -3.03 -5.21
C ASP A 32 8.72 -1.90 -5.89
N PRO A 33 9.37 -1.00 -5.13
CA PRO A 33 10.15 0.11 -5.70
C PRO A 33 11.48 -0.36 -6.30
N THR A 34 11.92 -1.57 -5.97
CA THR A 34 13.24 -2.11 -6.33
C THR A 34 13.20 -3.07 -7.51
N GLY A 35 12.05 -3.72 -7.74
CA GLY A 35 11.91 -4.79 -8.73
C GLY A 35 12.53 -6.13 -8.32
N ARG A 36 12.94 -6.28 -7.05
CA ARG A 36 13.66 -7.46 -6.54
C ARG A 36 12.72 -8.63 -6.28
N TYR A 37 11.51 -8.35 -5.81
CA TYR A 37 10.52 -9.32 -5.39
C TYR A 37 9.41 -9.45 -6.43
N HIS A 38 9.01 -8.32 -7.03
CA HIS A 38 7.97 -8.23 -8.05
C HIS A 38 8.40 -7.29 -9.20
N THR A 39 7.54 -7.08 -10.19
CA THR A 39 7.80 -6.05 -11.22
C THR A 39 7.98 -4.69 -10.56
N GLN A 40 9.04 -3.97 -10.94
CA GLN A 40 9.33 -2.66 -10.38
C GLN A 40 8.20 -1.67 -10.66
N VAL A 41 7.75 -0.97 -9.63
CA VAL A 41 6.75 0.10 -9.73
C VAL A 41 7.43 1.44 -9.45
N SER A 42 7.44 2.34 -10.43
CA SER A 42 8.00 3.67 -10.23
C SER A 42 6.98 4.59 -9.52
N ALA A 43 7.47 5.52 -8.70
CA ALA A 43 6.61 6.56 -8.13
C ALA A 43 5.93 7.41 -9.23
N ALA A 44 6.62 7.62 -10.36
CA ALA A 44 6.08 8.32 -11.51
C ALA A 44 4.88 7.61 -12.15
N ASN A 45 4.88 6.27 -12.22
CA ASN A 45 3.75 5.50 -12.73
C ASN A 45 2.54 5.64 -11.80
N LEU A 46 2.74 5.48 -10.50
CA LEU A 46 1.66 5.68 -9.51
C LEU A 46 1.14 7.11 -9.53
N LYS A 47 2.02 8.10 -9.69
CA LYS A 47 1.63 9.51 -9.87
C LYS A 47 0.76 9.72 -11.10
N ALA A 48 1.18 9.18 -12.24
CA ALA A 48 0.42 9.30 -13.47
C ALA A 48 -0.99 8.69 -13.33
N GLU A 49 -1.09 7.50 -12.72
CA GLU A 49 -2.40 6.87 -12.43
C GLU A 49 -3.24 7.73 -11.48
N SER A 50 -2.66 8.24 -10.39
CA SER A 50 -3.38 9.06 -9.41
C SER A 50 -3.87 10.39 -10.01
N ASP A 51 -3.01 11.12 -10.72
CA ASP A 51 -3.35 12.37 -11.38
C ASP A 51 -4.46 12.16 -12.44
N TRP A 52 -4.44 11.04 -13.16
CA TRP A 52 -5.47 10.70 -14.12
C TRP A 52 -6.82 10.46 -13.43
N ILE A 53 -6.83 9.71 -12.32
CA ILE A 53 -8.04 9.52 -11.53
C ILE A 53 -8.57 10.87 -11.04
N HIS A 54 -7.76 11.72 -10.42
CA HIS A 54 -8.22 13.00 -9.89
C HIS A 54 -8.75 13.96 -10.97
N SER A 55 -8.21 13.89 -12.19
CA SER A 55 -8.69 14.71 -13.32
C SER A 55 -9.99 14.22 -13.95
N HIS A 56 -10.32 12.93 -13.84
CA HIS A 56 -11.51 12.33 -14.48
C HIS A 56 -12.61 11.93 -13.50
N PHE A 57 -12.27 11.75 -12.22
CA PHE A 57 -13.19 11.40 -11.14
C PHE A 57 -13.12 12.46 -10.03
N PRO A 58 -13.81 13.61 -10.18
CA PRO A 58 -13.78 14.67 -9.19
C PRO A 58 -14.19 14.14 -7.80
N GLY A 59 -13.28 14.28 -6.83
CA GLY A 59 -13.51 13.86 -5.44
C GLY A 59 -13.18 12.39 -5.14
N ALA A 60 -12.87 11.56 -6.14
CA ALA A 60 -12.44 10.20 -5.89
C ALA A 60 -11.06 10.16 -5.24
N LYS A 61 -10.86 9.15 -4.39
CA LYS A 61 -9.63 8.93 -3.62
C LYS A 61 -8.76 7.85 -4.23
N THR A 62 -7.45 7.96 -4.12
CA THR A 62 -6.52 6.90 -4.51
C THR A 62 -5.86 6.28 -3.29
N PHE A 63 -5.62 4.98 -3.36
CA PHE A 63 -5.11 4.18 -2.24
C PHE A 63 -4.09 3.16 -2.73
N ILE A 64 -3.03 2.94 -1.95
CA ILE A 64 -2.12 1.79 -2.07
C ILE A 64 -1.87 1.20 -0.69
N THR A 65 -1.46 -0.06 -0.61
CA THR A 65 -0.77 -0.61 0.58
C THR A 65 0.73 -0.48 0.33
N LEU A 66 1.48 -0.04 1.34
CA LEU A 66 2.93 0.07 1.21
C LEU A 66 3.61 -1.28 1.41
N MET A 67 4.61 -1.55 0.60
CA MET A 67 5.56 -2.63 0.86
C MET A 67 6.50 -2.19 1.99
N ASP A 68 6.54 -2.93 3.10
CA ASP A 68 7.54 -2.72 4.16
C ASP A 68 8.90 -3.23 3.66
N MET A 69 9.84 -2.31 3.45
CA MET A 69 11.18 -2.61 2.97
C MET A 69 12.13 -3.02 4.12
N GLY A 70 11.65 -2.94 5.35
CA GLY A 70 12.39 -3.26 6.56
C GLY A 70 12.21 -4.70 7.02
N SER A 71 12.14 -4.87 8.34
CA SER A 71 11.99 -6.15 9.02
C SER A 71 10.87 -6.09 10.05
N PHE A 72 10.48 -7.26 10.58
CA PHE A 72 9.45 -7.36 11.62
C PHE A 72 9.75 -6.51 12.89
N THR A 73 11.04 -6.26 13.17
CA THR A 73 11.50 -5.48 14.32
C THR A 73 11.89 -4.04 13.98
N ASP A 74 11.94 -3.69 12.69
CA ASP A 74 12.46 -2.42 12.19
C ASP A 74 11.85 -2.11 10.81
N SER A 75 10.61 -1.60 10.79
CA SER A 75 9.89 -1.24 9.56
C SER A 75 10.57 -0.08 8.84
N ASN A 76 10.50 -0.08 7.51
CA ASN A 76 11.06 1.00 6.72
C ASN A 76 10.29 1.23 5.42
N TYR A 77 9.81 2.47 5.25
CA TYR A 77 9.16 2.94 4.02
C TYR A 77 9.94 4.08 3.33
N SER A 78 11.14 4.40 3.81
CA SER A 78 11.98 5.47 3.27
C SER A 78 12.34 5.22 1.81
N ASN A 79 12.39 6.30 1.02
CA ASN A 79 12.71 6.25 -0.42
C ASN A 79 11.76 5.38 -1.26
N THR A 80 10.52 5.17 -0.80
CA THR A 80 9.48 4.45 -1.54
C THR A 80 8.43 5.43 -2.10
N TYR A 81 7.24 5.51 -1.50
CA TYR A 81 6.09 6.26 -1.97
C TYR A 81 5.51 7.11 -0.84
N ASN A 82 5.22 8.36 -1.14
CA ASN A 82 4.56 9.30 -0.23
C ASN A 82 3.76 10.33 -1.04
N PRO A 83 2.90 11.16 -0.40
CA PRO A 83 2.05 12.08 -1.15
C PRO A 83 2.83 13.04 -2.05
N ALA A 84 4.06 13.42 -1.67
CA ALA A 84 4.87 14.34 -2.42
C ALA A 84 5.36 13.76 -3.77
N ASN A 85 5.63 12.46 -3.84
CA ASN A 85 6.14 11.82 -5.05
C ASN A 85 5.08 11.05 -5.86
N THR A 86 3.95 10.64 -5.25
CA THR A 86 2.87 9.93 -5.96
C THR A 86 1.56 10.68 -6.06
N GLY A 87 1.30 11.69 -5.22
CA GLY A 87 -0.04 12.33 -5.16
C GLY A 87 -1.17 11.38 -4.74
N ILE A 88 -0.85 10.22 -4.15
CA ILE A 88 -1.86 9.28 -3.63
C ILE A 88 -2.49 9.86 -2.35
N ASP A 89 -3.81 9.68 -2.17
CA ASP A 89 -4.52 10.21 -1.00
C ASP A 89 -4.28 9.39 0.28
N TYR A 90 -4.26 8.05 0.16
CA TYR A 90 -4.27 7.14 1.30
C TYR A 90 -3.27 5.99 1.17
N TYR A 91 -2.67 5.61 2.29
CA TYR A 91 -1.61 4.60 2.37
C TYR A 91 -1.94 3.59 3.46
N GLY A 92 -2.17 2.35 3.05
CA GLY A 92 -2.32 1.23 3.94
C GLY A 92 -0.95 0.82 4.46
N ILE A 93 -0.81 0.76 5.77
CA ILE A 93 0.32 0.06 6.40
C ILE A 93 -0.23 -1.27 6.89
N ASN A 94 0.44 -2.36 6.52
CA ASN A 94 -0.02 -3.74 6.74
C ASN A 94 0.88 -4.53 7.72
N PRO A 95 1.15 -4.01 8.94
CA PRO A 95 1.86 -4.78 9.95
C PRO A 95 0.98 -5.96 10.39
N TYR A 96 1.50 -7.18 10.22
CA TYR A 96 0.87 -8.42 10.68
C TYR A 96 1.60 -8.94 11.92
N PRO A 97 1.14 -8.57 13.14
CA PRO A 97 1.86 -8.76 14.39
C PRO A 97 1.81 -10.20 14.93
N VAL A 98 0.87 -11.03 14.48
CA VAL A 98 0.66 -12.39 15.01
C VAL A 98 1.21 -13.43 14.04
N ARG A 99 2.32 -14.06 14.43
CA ARG A 99 3.06 -15.08 13.68
C ARG A 99 3.27 -16.32 14.56
N THR A 100 3.53 -17.48 13.97
CA THR A 100 3.85 -18.70 14.73
C THR A 100 5.13 -18.57 15.57
N THR A 101 6.04 -17.68 15.15
CA THR A 101 7.31 -17.44 15.82
C THR A 101 7.26 -16.32 16.86
N ALA A 102 6.28 -15.42 16.79
CA ALA A 102 6.18 -14.25 17.67
C ALA A 102 4.80 -13.60 17.61
N VAL A 103 4.40 -12.98 18.72
CA VAL A 103 3.29 -12.02 18.77
C VAL A 103 3.86 -10.69 19.26
N ASP A 104 3.82 -9.67 18.42
CA ASP A 104 4.32 -8.34 18.78
C ASP A 104 3.43 -7.22 18.21
N PHE A 105 2.50 -6.73 19.03
CA PHE A 105 1.61 -5.64 18.64
C PHE A 105 2.33 -4.30 18.50
N ASN A 106 3.52 -4.11 19.11
CA ASN A 106 4.32 -2.90 18.91
C ASN A 106 4.85 -2.81 17.47
N TYR A 107 4.72 -3.87 16.66
CA TYR A 107 4.98 -3.80 15.22
C TYR A 107 4.08 -2.77 14.53
N ILE A 108 2.85 -2.59 15.02
CA ILE A 108 1.92 -1.57 14.51
C ILE A 108 2.50 -0.17 14.74
N ASP A 109 2.94 0.12 15.96
CA ASP A 109 3.50 1.42 16.32
C ASP A 109 4.77 1.74 15.52
N ARG A 110 5.63 0.73 15.31
CA ARG A 110 6.84 0.88 14.47
C ARG A 110 6.50 1.16 13.01
N ALA A 111 5.53 0.45 12.43
CA ALA A 111 5.10 0.70 11.05
C ALA A 111 4.49 2.10 10.90
N VAL A 112 3.68 2.55 11.86
CA VAL A 112 3.15 3.93 11.89
C VAL A 112 4.28 4.94 11.94
N ALA A 113 5.24 4.78 12.86
CA ALA A 113 6.38 5.69 13.00
C ALA A 113 7.22 5.75 11.71
N ALA A 114 7.51 4.61 11.09
CA ALA A 114 8.26 4.54 9.83
C ALA A 114 7.51 5.21 8.67
N ALA A 115 6.18 5.11 8.62
CA ALA A 115 5.38 5.77 7.59
C ALA A 115 5.39 7.30 7.76
N LEU A 116 5.31 7.78 9.00
CA LEU A 116 5.44 9.21 9.32
C LEU A 116 6.82 9.74 8.91
N GLU A 117 7.89 8.99 9.20
CA GLU A 117 9.26 9.34 8.81
C GLU A 117 9.44 9.38 7.28
N ALA A 118 8.79 8.46 6.55
CA ALA A 118 8.76 8.44 5.10
C ALA A 118 7.94 9.60 4.46
N GLY A 119 7.31 10.44 5.28
CA GLY A 119 6.57 11.62 4.84
C GLY A 119 5.09 11.38 4.56
N ILE A 120 4.52 10.27 5.06
CA ILE A 120 3.07 10.04 4.99
C ILE A 120 2.42 10.72 6.18
N PRO A 121 1.48 11.67 5.98
CA PRO A 121 0.80 12.32 7.08
C PRO A 121 -0.13 11.32 7.77
N GLN A 122 -0.28 11.43 9.10
CA GLN A 122 -1.14 10.55 9.90
C GLN A 122 -2.58 10.46 9.35
N SER A 123 -3.12 11.56 8.83
CA SER A 123 -4.46 11.61 8.24
C SER A 123 -4.61 10.81 6.94
N ALA A 124 -3.50 10.42 6.32
CA ALA A 124 -3.45 9.58 5.12
C ALA A 124 -3.14 8.10 5.42
N ILE A 125 -2.77 7.77 6.66
CA ILE A 125 -2.48 6.39 7.05
C ILE A 125 -3.81 5.65 7.27
N VAL A 126 -4.01 4.57 6.52
CA VAL A 126 -5.16 3.67 6.67
C VAL A 126 -4.70 2.43 7.45
N PRO A 127 -5.34 2.12 8.59
CA PRO A 127 -5.00 0.92 9.34
C PRO A 127 -5.44 -0.33 8.58
N VAL A 128 -4.51 -1.26 8.35
CA VAL A 128 -4.82 -2.61 7.84
C VAL A 128 -4.68 -3.59 8.99
N TYR A 129 -5.73 -4.38 9.24
CA TYR A 129 -5.78 -5.32 10.35
C TYR A 129 -5.57 -6.75 9.87
N GLN A 130 -4.77 -7.51 10.62
CA GLN A 130 -4.63 -8.94 10.41
C GLN A 130 -5.94 -9.65 10.82
N ALA A 131 -6.72 -10.08 9.82
CA ALA A 131 -7.94 -10.88 10.00
C ALA A 131 -7.78 -12.30 9.45
N PHE A 132 -6.53 -12.77 9.32
CA PHE A 132 -6.18 -14.04 8.71
C PHE A 132 -5.02 -14.74 9.43
N GLY A 133 -4.88 -16.03 9.16
CA GLY A 133 -3.72 -16.85 9.53
C GLY A 133 -3.60 -18.07 8.62
N GLY A 134 -2.42 -18.69 8.62
CA GLY A 134 -2.08 -19.82 7.75
C GLY A 134 -1.57 -19.37 6.37
N GLY A 135 -1.91 -20.15 5.34
CA GLY A 135 -1.40 -19.98 3.98
C GLY A 135 -0.05 -20.67 3.75
N GLY A 136 0.40 -20.68 2.48
CA GLY A 136 1.68 -21.29 2.08
C GLY A 136 2.88 -20.35 2.14
N TRP A 137 2.68 -19.08 2.54
CA TRP A 137 3.74 -18.08 2.61
C TRP A 137 4.51 -18.20 3.92
N THR A 138 5.82 -18.41 3.80
CA THR A 138 6.75 -18.30 4.93
C THR A 138 7.08 -16.83 5.18
N THR A 139 6.83 -16.37 6.40
CA THR A 139 7.23 -15.04 6.86
C THR A 139 8.74 -14.86 6.76
N ASN A 140 9.21 -13.62 6.66
CA ASN A 140 10.65 -13.30 6.68
C ASN A 140 11.38 -13.71 7.99
N THR A 141 10.63 -14.15 9.01
CA THR A 141 11.13 -14.70 10.28
C THR A 141 11.08 -16.23 10.35
N GLY A 142 10.76 -16.93 9.25
CA GLY A 142 10.79 -18.40 9.17
C GLY A 142 9.55 -19.13 9.71
N GLY A 143 8.47 -18.40 10.02
CA GLY A 143 7.18 -18.95 10.46
C GLY A 143 6.03 -18.65 9.49
N SER A 144 4.79 -18.72 9.98
CA SER A 144 3.58 -18.37 9.23
C SER A 144 2.76 -17.33 9.99
N TYR A 145 1.88 -16.60 9.31
CA TYR A 145 0.90 -15.75 9.96
C TYR A 145 -0.13 -16.59 10.72
N VAL A 146 -0.67 -16.09 11.84
CA VAL A 146 -1.67 -16.77 12.65
C VAL A 146 -2.83 -15.83 12.91
N MET A 147 -4.06 -16.33 12.88
CA MET A 147 -5.24 -15.51 13.16
C MET A 147 -5.15 -14.95 14.59
N PRO A 148 -5.22 -13.62 14.80
CA PRO A 148 -5.34 -13.07 16.14
C PRO A 148 -6.56 -13.65 16.88
N THR A 149 -6.42 -13.94 18.17
CA THR A 149 -7.49 -14.48 19.03
C THR A 149 -7.81 -13.54 20.16
#